data_AF-A0A3S2W3S8-F1
#
_entry.id   AF-A0A3S2W3S8-F1
#
_cell.length_a   1.000
_cell.length_b   1.000
_cell.length_c   1.000
_cell.angle_alpha   90.00
_cell.angle_beta   90.00
_cell.angle_gamma   90.00
#
_symmetry.space_group_name_H-M   'P 1'
#
loop_
_entity.id
_entity.type
_entity.pdbx_description
1 polymer ?
#
loop_
_entity_poly.entity_id
_entity_poly.type
_entity_poly.pdbx_seq_one_letter_code
_entity_poly.pdbx_strand_id
1 'polypeptide(L)'
;MGFFSRKTDNSEPSTPSNPAMAELGRDYAIAKRHGDRKAMNRITREIGKSRVTDADGESFRRGQQAYEDVPPAYSKPRRNRRR
;
A
#
# COMPACT_ATOMS: atom_id res chain seq x y z
N MET A 1 -29.20 2.01 -19.65
CA MET A 1 -28.60 2.36 -18.34
C MET A 1 -27.66 1.24 -17.95
N GLY A 2 -26.38 1.53 -17.72
CA GLY A 2 -25.32 0.53 -17.57
C GLY A 2 -25.38 -0.22 -16.23
N PHE A 3 -25.14 -1.53 -16.28
CA PHE A 3 -25.08 -2.42 -15.13
C PHE A 3 -23.81 -2.14 -14.30
N PHE A 4 -23.97 -1.52 -13.14
CA PHE A 4 -22.90 -1.41 -12.15
C PHE A 4 -22.81 -2.72 -11.36
N SER A 5 -21.94 -3.63 -11.78
CA SER A 5 -21.59 -4.82 -11.00
C SER A 5 -20.77 -4.38 -9.77
N ARG A 6 -21.43 -4.29 -8.62
CA ARG A 6 -20.73 -4.20 -7.33
C ARG A 6 -20.16 -5.59 -7.06
N LYS A 7 -18.86 -5.78 -7.30
CA LYS A 7 -18.15 -6.99 -6.88
C LYS A 7 -18.33 -7.16 -5.38
N THR A 8 -19.18 -8.09 -4.99
CA THR A 8 -19.23 -8.68 -3.66
C THR A 8 -18.09 -9.68 -3.56
N ASP A 9 -16.87 -9.20 -3.47
CA ASP A 9 -15.77 -10.05 -3.01
C ASP A 9 -15.70 -9.91 -1.49
N ASN A 10 -16.46 -10.77 -0.82
CA ASN A 10 -16.10 -11.32 0.49
C ASN A 10 -14.83 -12.18 0.32
N SER A 11 -13.76 -11.61 -0.24
CA SER A 11 -12.43 -12.18 -0.12
C SER A 11 -11.94 -11.73 1.24
N GLU A 12 -12.22 -12.56 2.25
CA GLU A 12 -11.58 -12.54 3.57
C GLU A 12 -10.24 -11.81 3.48
N PRO A 13 -10.07 -10.64 4.12
CA PRO A 13 -8.74 -10.08 4.27
C PRO A 13 -8.08 -11.01 5.26
N SER A 14 -7.53 -12.13 4.79
CA SER A 14 -6.78 -13.10 5.60
C SER A 14 -5.93 -12.26 6.52
N THR A 15 -6.22 -12.30 7.82
CA THR A 15 -5.61 -11.36 8.75
C THR A 15 -4.10 -11.49 8.60
N PRO A 16 -3.38 -10.40 8.27
CA PRO A 16 -1.94 -10.48 8.10
C PRO A 16 -1.36 -11.06 9.39
N SER A 17 -0.43 -12.01 9.28
CA SER A 17 0.19 -12.64 10.45
C SER A 17 0.78 -11.62 11.42
N ASN A 18 1.17 -10.45 10.90
CA ASN A 18 1.49 -9.28 11.69
C ASN A 18 0.71 -8.04 11.18
N PRO A 19 -0.35 -7.59 11.88
CA PRO A 19 -1.14 -6.43 11.47
C PRO A 19 -0.33 -5.12 11.51
N ALA A 20 0.58 -4.95 12.47
CA ALA A 20 1.41 -3.74 12.56
C ALA A 20 2.34 -3.60 11.34
N MET A 21 2.90 -4.71 10.85
CA MET A 21 3.73 -4.70 9.63
C MET A 21 2.91 -4.42 8.37
N ALA A 22 1.67 -4.91 8.31
CA ALA A 22 0.77 -4.60 7.21
C ALA A 22 0.38 -3.11 7.17
N GLU A 23 0.18 -2.48 8.34
CA GLU A 23 -0.06 -1.04 8.45
C GLU A 23 1.15 -0.22 7.99
N LEU A 24 2.37 -0.59 8.41
CA LEU A 24 3.61 0.03 7.91
C LEU A 24 3.74 -0.09 6.38
N GLY A 25 3.31 -1.23 5.82
CA GLY A 25 3.25 -1.45 4.37
C GLY A 25 2.31 -0.46 3.69
N ARG A 26 1.11 -0.25 4.23
CA ARG A 26 0.15 0.74 3.73
C ARG A 26 0.72 2.15 3.79
N ASP A 27 1.29 2.53 4.93
CA ASP A 27 1.88 3.87 5.13
C ASP A 27 3.04 4.12 4.17
N TYR A 28 3.86 3.11 3.90
CA TYR A 28 4.92 3.20 2.92
C TYR A 28 4.37 3.44 1.50
N ALA A 29 3.30 2.74 1.13
CA ALA A 29 2.65 2.91 -0.17
C ALA A 29 1.96 4.29 -0.31
N ILE A 30 1.36 4.81 0.76
CA ILE A 30 0.87 6.19 0.84
C ILE A 30 2.01 7.17 0.60
N ALA A 31 3.09 7.06 1.38
CA ALA A 31 4.25 7.94 1.27
C ALA A 31 4.85 7.90 -0.16
N LYS A 32 4.96 6.71 -0.76
CA LYS A 32 5.40 6.51 -2.16
C LYS A 32 4.47 7.21 -3.15
N ARG A 33 3.15 7.10 -2.98
CA ARG A 33 2.14 7.73 -3.87
C ARG A 33 2.20 9.27 -3.81
N HIS A 34 2.54 9.82 -2.65
CA HIS A 34 2.69 11.26 -2.39
C HIS A 34 4.12 11.79 -2.59
N GLY A 35 5.11 10.91 -2.79
CA GLY A 35 6.52 11.30 -2.94
C GLY A 35 7.19 11.75 -1.64
N ASP A 36 6.65 11.38 -0.47
CA ASP A 36 7.24 11.70 0.83
C ASP A 36 8.41 10.76 1.15
N ARG A 37 9.59 11.15 0.68
CA ARG A 37 10.84 10.40 0.91
C ARG A 37 11.21 10.32 2.39
N LYS A 38 10.81 11.29 3.22
CA LYS A 38 11.16 11.31 4.65
C LYS A 38 10.36 10.25 5.39
N ALA A 39 9.06 10.16 5.11
CA ALA A 39 8.21 9.10 5.64
C ALA A 39 8.69 7.71 5.17
N MET A 40 8.97 7.54 3.88
CA MET A 40 9.52 6.28 3.34
C MET A 40 10.81 5.86 4.08
N ASN A 41 11.76 6.79 4.25
CA ASN A 41 13.02 6.52 4.94
C ASN A 41 12.86 6.26 6.44
N ARG A 42 11.86 6.86 7.09
CA ARG A 42 11.55 6.57 8.50
C ARG A 42 11.04 5.15 8.63
N ILE A 43 10.10 4.75 7.80
CA ILE A 43 9.48 3.41 7.82
C ILE A 43 10.52 2.33 7.51
N THR A 44 11.38 2.52 6.51
CA THR A 44 12.44 1.54 6.21
C THR A 44 13.44 1.39 7.35
N ARG A 45 13.77 2.47 8.06
CA ARG A 45 14.62 2.42 9.26
C ARG A 45 13.94 1.71 10.42
N GLU A 46 12.64 1.89 10.59
CA GLU A 46 11.85 1.24 11.64
C GLU A 46 11.79 -0.27 11.42
N ILE A 47 11.55 -0.70 10.18
CA ILE A 47 11.60 -2.10 9.76
C ILE A 47 13.00 -2.67 9.96
N GLY A 48 14.06 -1.95 9.55
CA GLY A 48 15.43 -2.42 9.70
C GLY A 48 15.95 -2.49 11.15
N LYS A 49 15.31 -1.78 12.10
CA LYS A 49 15.62 -1.87 13.53
C LYS A 49 14.92 -3.04 14.21
N SER A 50 13.78 -3.45 13.68
CA SER A 50 13.01 -4.59 14.15
C SER A 50 13.63 -5.89 13.62
N ARG A 51 13.55 -6.98 14.39
CA ARG A 51 13.91 -8.31 13.90
C ARG A 51 12.78 -8.81 13.00
N VAL A 52 12.86 -8.48 11.71
CA VAL A 52 11.85 -8.82 10.71
C VAL A 52 12.01 -10.29 10.32
N THR A 53 10.95 -11.07 10.49
CA THR A 53 10.86 -12.44 9.98
C THR A 53 10.33 -12.44 8.54
N ASP A 54 10.48 -13.55 7.81
CA ASP A 54 9.94 -13.65 6.44
C ASP A 54 8.41 -13.42 6.39
N ALA A 55 7.68 -13.83 7.44
CA ALA A 55 6.25 -13.61 7.60
C ALA A 55 5.88 -12.12 7.81
N ASP A 56 6.74 -11.36 8.49
CA ASP A 56 6.59 -9.91 8.64
C ASP A 56 6.81 -9.20 7.29
N GLY A 57 7.79 -9.67 6.51
CA GLY A 57 8.04 -9.19 5.15
C GLY A 57 6.91 -9.47 4.17
N GLU A 58 6.22 -10.60 4.30
CA GLU A 58 5.00 -10.90 3.56
C GLU A 58 3.84 -9.99 3.99
N SER A 59 3.63 -9.81 5.29
CA SER A 59 2.59 -8.93 5.84
C SER A 59 2.77 -7.47 5.36
N PHE A 60 4.01 -6.99 5.34
CA PHE A 60 4.37 -5.66 4.82
C PHE A 60 4.07 -5.52 3.32
N ARG A 61 4.48 -6.50 2.50
CA ARG A 61 4.19 -6.49 1.05
C ARG A 61 2.69 -6.50 0.78
N ARG A 62 1.93 -7.27 1.54
CA ARG A 62 0.47 -7.32 1.42
C ARG A 62 -0.18 -5.99 1.79
N GLY A 63 0.32 -5.33 2.84
CA GLY A 63 -0.10 -3.97 3.20
C GLY A 63 0.11 -2.96 2.07
N GLN A 64 1.28 -3.02 1.42
CA GLN A 64 1.56 -2.17 0.25
C GLN A 64 0.58 -2.43 -0.89
N GLN A 65 0.43 -3.69 -1.30
CA GLN A 65 -0.46 -4.09 -2.39
C GLN A 65 -1.89 -3.65 -2.13
N ALA A 66 -2.39 -3.88 -0.91
CA ALA A 66 -3.74 -3.48 -0.52
C ALA A 66 -4.02 -1.98 -0.70
N TYR A 67 -3.00 -1.11 -0.65
CA TYR A 67 -3.15 0.32 -0.93
C TYR A 67 -2.84 0.70 -2.39
N GLU A 68 -1.89 0.01 -3.03
CA GLU A 68 -1.56 0.24 -4.45
C GLU A 68 -2.71 -0.20 -5.38
N ASP A 69 -3.40 -1.28 -5.03
CA ASP A 69 -4.57 -1.82 -5.75
C ASP A 69 -5.77 -0.88 -5.71
N VAL A 70 -5.82 0.06 -4.76
CA VAL A 70 -6.85 1.10 -4.73
C VAL A 70 -6.54 2.11 -5.84
N PRO A 71 -7.38 2.18 -6.90
CA PRO A 71 -7.19 3.16 -7.94
C PRO A 71 -7.27 4.57 -7.32
N PRO A 72 -6.42 5.51 -7.73
CA PRO A 72 -6.54 6.89 -7.27
C PRO A 72 -7.95 7.41 -7.60
N ALA A 73 -8.60 8.06 -6.63
CA ALA A 73 -9.96 8.61 -6.77
C ALA A 73 -10.12 9.56 -7.97
N TYR A 74 -9.01 10.15 -8.43
CA TYR A 74 -8.95 10.99 -9.61
C TYR A 74 -7.79 10.57 -10.49
N SER A 75 -8.01 10.53 -11.80
CA SER A 75 -6.92 10.40 -12.77
C SER A 75 -5.95 11.56 -12.56
N LYS A 76 -4.71 11.29 -12.11
CA LYS A 76 -3.68 12.32 -12.02
C LYS A 76 -3.61 13.01 -13.38
N PRO A 77 -3.71 14.35 -13.46
CA PRO A 77 -3.62 15.05 -14.73
C PRO A 77 -2.32 14.62 -15.39
N ARG A 78 -2.42 14.01 -16.57
CA ARG A 78 -1.27 13.58 -17.38
C ARG A 78 -0.42 14.82 -17.57
N ARG A 79 0.65 14.95 -16.79
CA ARG A 79 1.54 16.11 -16.85
C ARG A 79 2.09 16.10 -18.26
N ASN A 80 1.53 16.96 -19.10
CA ASN A 80 1.87 17.07 -20.51
C ASN A 80 3.34 17.47 -20.53
N ARG A 81 4.23 16.49 -20.72
CA ARG A 81 5.64 16.74 -20.98
C ARG A 81 5.64 17.45 -22.32
N ARG A 82 5.68 18.78 -22.28
CA ARG A 82 5.95 19.61 -23.45
C ARG A 82 7.23 19.05 -24.06
N ARG A 83 7.06 18.42 -25.22
CA ARG A 83 8.15 18.00 -26.10
C ARG A 83 9.02 19.21 -26.42
#